data_AF-A0A438FNH9-F1
#
_entry.id   AF-A0A438FNH9-F1
#
_cell.length_a   1.000
_cell.length_b   1.000
_cell.length_c   1.000
_cell.angle_alpha   90.00
_cell.angle_beta   90.00
_cell.angle_gamma   90.00
#
_symmetry.space_group_name_H-M   'P 1'
#
loop_
_entity.id
_entity.type
_entity.pdbx_description
1 polymer ?
#
loop_
_entity_poly.entity_id
_entity_poly.type
_entity_poly.pdbx_seq_one_letter_code
_entity_poly.pdbx_strand_id
1 'polypeptide(L)'
;MEVFMDDITVYGSSYEECLLHLEAVLQRCIEKDLVLNWEKCHFMVQQGIVLGHIISKNGIEVDKAKVELIVKLPPPTNVKGIRQFLGHAGFYRRFIKDFSKISKPLCELLVKDAKFVWDEKCQKSFEELKQFLTTAPIVRAPNWKLPFEVMCDASDLAMGAVLGKEKMESPM
;
A
#
# COMPACT_ATOMS: atom_id res chain seq x y z
N MET A 1 -9.79 16.80 -5.09
CA MET A 1 -10.70 15.73 -5.58
C MET A 1 -9.84 14.73 -6.32
N GLU A 2 -9.79 13.51 -5.84
CA GLU A 2 -9.20 12.39 -6.57
C GLU A 2 -10.34 11.45 -6.97
N VAL A 3 -10.42 11.13 -8.25
CA VAL A 3 -11.38 10.16 -8.79
C VAL A 3 -10.57 8.99 -9.29
N PHE A 4 -10.93 7.79 -8.85
CA PHE A 4 -10.33 6.57 -9.36
C PHE A 4 -11.42 5.56 -9.68
N MET A 5 -11.63 5.35 -10.98
CA MET A 5 -12.74 4.55 -11.51
C MET A 5 -14.08 4.98 -10.89
N ASP A 6 -14.66 4.15 -10.02
CA ASP A 6 -15.98 4.33 -9.42
C ASP A 6 -15.94 5.01 -8.03
N ASP A 7 -14.75 5.18 -7.44
CA ASP A 7 -14.58 5.76 -6.12
C ASP A 7 -14.26 7.27 -6.22
N ILE A 8 -15.08 8.08 -5.55
CA ILE A 8 -14.88 9.53 -5.42
C ILE A 8 -14.39 9.83 -4.01
N THR A 9 -13.19 10.41 -3.89
CA THR A 9 -12.66 10.85 -2.59
C THR A 9 -12.67 12.37 -2.49
N VAL A 10 -13.36 12.87 -1.45
CA VAL A 10 -13.45 14.28 -1.09
C VAL A 10 -12.68 14.51 0.21
N TYR A 11 -11.85 15.55 0.23
CA TYR A 11 -11.04 15.93 1.38
C TYR A 11 -10.99 17.45 1.51
N GLY A 12 -10.75 17.93 2.73
CA GLY A 12 -10.57 19.35 3.05
C GLY A 12 -9.69 19.50 4.30
N SER A 13 -9.09 20.68 4.48
CA SER A 13 -8.24 20.98 5.63
C SER A 13 -9.06 21.35 6.87
N SER A 14 -10.35 21.68 6.69
CA SER A 14 -11.34 21.87 7.75
C SER A 14 -12.67 21.18 7.40
N TYR A 15 -13.58 21.11 8.38
CA TYR A 15 -14.93 20.58 8.17
C TYR A 15 -15.70 21.40 7.13
N GLU A 16 -15.61 22.73 7.23
CA GLU A 16 -16.28 23.67 6.34
C GLU A 16 -15.77 23.55 4.91
N GLU A 17 -14.44 23.46 4.73
CA GLU A 17 -13.83 23.25 3.41
C GLU A 17 -14.24 21.90 2.82
N CYS A 18 -14.26 20.84 3.63
CA CYS A 18 -14.71 19.52 3.20
C CYS A 18 -16.19 19.52 2.78
N LEU A 19 -17.04 20.24 3.52
CA LEU A 19 -18.47 20.37 3.21
C LEU A 19 -18.68 21.11 1.88
N LEU A 20 -17.95 22.20 1.64
CA LEU A 20 -17.99 22.93 0.37
C LEU A 20 -17.55 22.05 -0.81
N HIS A 21 -16.47 21.27 -0.64
CA HIS A 21 -16.05 20.32 -1.67
C HIS A 21 -17.06 19.21 -1.90
N LEU A 22 -17.69 18.70 -0.83
CA LEU A 22 -18.72 17.67 -0.93
C LEU A 22 -19.95 18.19 -1.70
N GLU A 23 -20.42 19.38 -1.38
CA GLU A 23 -21.53 20.04 -2.08
C GLU A 23 -21.23 20.16 -3.59
N ALA A 24 -20.04 20.66 -3.95
CA ALA A 24 -19.64 20.78 -5.35
C ALA A 24 -19.59 19.44 -6.08
N VAL A 25 -19.15 18.37 -5.40
CA VAL A 25 -19.11 17.01 -5.97
C VAL A 25 -20.50 16.45 -6.15
N LEU A 26 -21.38 16.57 -5.15
CA LEU A 26 -22.77 16.10 -5.24
C LEU A 26 -23.54 16.83 -6.34
N GLN A 27 -23.34 18.13 -6.47
CA GLN A 27 -23.92 18.93 -7.55
C GLN A 27 -23.48 18.41 -8.92
N ARG A 28 -22.18 18.09 -9.07
CA ARG A 28 -21.66 17.50 -10.30
C ARG A 28 -22.24 16.12 -10.58
N CYS A 29 -22.46 15.30 -9.56
CA CYS A 29 -23.10 13.99 -9.72
C CYS A 29 -24.53 14.14 -10.26
N ILE A 30 -25.29 15.11 -9.74
CA ILE A 30 -26.65 15.41 -10.22
C ILE A 30 -26.62 15.87 -11.68
N GLU A 31 -25.71 16.79 -12.04
CA GLU A 31 -25.56 17.30 -13.42
C GLU A 31 -25.16 16.23 -14.45
N LYS A 32 -24.59 15.12 -13.98
CA LYS A 32 -24.10 14.02 -14.82
C LYS A 32 -24.93 12.75 -14.68
N ASP A 33 -26.08 12.83 -14.02
CA ASP A 33 -26.97 11.69 -13.77
C ASP A 33 -26.24 10.50 -13.11
N LEU A 34 -25.25 10.79 -12.26
CA LEU A 34 -24.51 9.79 -11.48
C LEU A 34 -25.26 9.48 -10.18
N VAL A 35 -25.59 8.21 -9.99
CA VAL A 35 -26.24 7.72 -8.76
C VAL A 35 -25.19 7.13 -7.82
N LEU A 36 -25.10 7.70 -6.62
CA LEU A 36 -24.22 7.20 -5.57
C LEU A 36 -24.90 6.09 -4.77
N ASN A 37 -24.17 5.01 -4.46
CA ASN A 37 -24.64 3.97 -3.57
C ASN A 37 -24.51 4.44 -2.11
N TRP A 38 -25.63 4.85 -1.50
CA TRP A 38 -25.63 5.45 -0.16
C TRP A 38 -25.06 4.52 0.93
N GLU A 39 -25.27 3.20 0.82
CA GLU A 39 -24.79 2.20 1.80
C GLU A 39 -23.25 2.10 1.82
N LYS A 40 -22.61 2.48 0.72
CA LYS A 40 -21.14 2.48 0.59
C LYS A 40 -20.53 3.86 0.82
N CYS A 41 -21.35 4.91 0.92
CA CYS A 41 -20.88 6.27 1.13
C CYS A 41 -20.49 6.48 2.59
N HIS A 42 -19.30 7.02 2.81
CA HIS A 42 -18.79 7.38 4.13
C HIS A 42 -18.56 8.89 4.17
N PHE A 43 -19.34 9.62 4.97
CA PHE A 43 -19.28 11.08 5.02
C PHE A 43 -18.60 11.57 6.30
N MET A 44 -17.81 12.65 6.17
CA MET A 44 -17.22 13.40 7.29
C MET A 44 -16.47 12.52 8.30
N VAL A 45 -15.75 11.51 7.80
CA VAL A 45 -14.93 10.62 8.61
C VAL A 45 -13.51 11.15 8.76
N GLN A 46 -12.87 10.88 9.89
CA GLN A 46 -11.45 11.23 10.13
C GLN A 46 -10.48 10.22 9.49
N GLN A 47 -10.97 9.03 9.14
CA GLN A 47 -10.25 8.00 8.43
C GLN A 47 -11.19 7.26 7.47
N GLY A 48 -10.68 6.84 6.31
CA GLY A 48 -11.47 6.11 5.31
C GLY A 48 -10.62 5.12 4.52
N ILE A 49 -11.27 4.16 3.89
CA ILE A 49 -10.60 3.22 2.96
C ILE A 49 -10.63 3.84 1.56
N VAL A 50 -9.45 4.07 0.99
CA VAL A 50 -9.30 4.58 -0.37
C VAL A 50 -8.29 3.68 -1.09
N LEU A 51 -8.72 3.09 -2.20
CA LEU A 51 -7.89 2.18 -3.01
C LEU A 51 -7.24 1.03 -2.22
N GLY A 52 -7.91 0.52 -1.18
CA GLY A 52 -7.38 -0.57 -0.34
C GLY A 52 -6.30 -0.14 0.66
N HIS A 53 -6.19 1.15 0.93
CA HIS A 53 -5.40 1.73 2.00
C HIS A 53 -6.31 2.47 2.98
N ILE A 54 -5.92 2.51 4.25
CA ILE A 54 -6.56 3.38 5.24
C ILE A 54 -5.86 4.72 5.16
N ILE A 55 -6.62 5.78 4.84
CA ILE A 55 -6.13 7.16 4.82
C ILE A 55 -6.63 7.86 6.07
N SER A 56 -5.73 8.50 6.81
CA SER A 56 -6.04 9.33 7.96
C SER A 56 -5.09 10.53 8.02
N LYS A 57 -5.30 11.42 9.01
CA LYS A 57 -4.36 12.52 9.31
C LYS A 57 -2.92 12.05 9.57
N ASN A 58 -2.73 10.80 9.99
CA ASN A 58 -1.41 10.25 10.31
C ASN A 58 -0.66 9.79 9.04
N GLY A 59 -1.38 9.57 7.93
CA GLY A 59 -0.84 9.11 6.67
C GLY A 59 -1.65 7.97 6.07
N ILE A 60 -0.95 7.15 5.28
CA ILE A 60 -1.48 6.01 4.55
C ILE A 60 -1.03 4.74 5.29
N GLU A 61 -2.00 3.91 5.64
CA GLU A 61 -1.79 2.63 6.30
C GLU A 61 -2.29 1.47 5.43
N VAL A 62 -1.83 0.27 5.75
CA VAL A 62 -2.35 -0.96 5.16
C VAL A 62 -3.76 -1.25 5.68
N ASP A 63 -4.63 -1.73 4.81
CA ASP A 63 -5.95 -2.23 5.21
C ASP A 63 -5.77 -3.53 6.01
N LYS A 64 -6.02 -3.46 7.32
CA LYS A 64 -5.83 -4.58 8.25
C LYS A 64 -6.65 -5.81 7.86
N ALA A 65 -7.86 -5.63 7.32
CA ALA A 65 -8.70 -6.75 6.92
C ALA A 65 -8.07 -7.51 5.74
N LYS A 66 -7.49 -6.78 4.77
CA LYS A 66 -6.76 -7.40 3.64
C LYS A 66 -5.46 -8.06 4.10
N VAL A 67 -4.73 -7.42 5.02
CA VAL A 67 -3.50 -8.00 5.59
C VAL A 67 -3.79 -9.30 6.32
N GLU A 68 -4.83 -9.36 7.16
CA GLU A 68 -5.20 -10.58 7.87
C GLU A 68 -5.49 -11.76 6.93
N LEU A 69 -6.13 -11.51 5.79
CA LEU A 69 -6.38 -12.54 4.78
C LEU A 69 -5.07 -13.05 4.17
N ILE A 70 -4.12 -12.16 3.87
CA ILE A 70 -2.81 -12.53 3.32
C ILE A 70 -1.99 -13.35 4.34
N VAL A 71 -2.01 -12.96 5.62
CA VAL A 71 -1.28 -13.64 6.70
C VAL A 71 -1.84 -15.03 6.97
N LYS A 72 -3.12 -15.28 6.69
CA LYS A 72 -3.76 -16.60 6.81
C LYS A 72 -3.51 -17.51 5.61
N LEU A 73 -2.89 -17.02 4.52
CA LEU A 73 -2.60 -17.86 3.36
C LEU A 73 -1.59 -18.96 3.72
N PRO A 74 -1.83 -20.20 3.25
CA PRO A 74 -0.85 -21.27 3.36
C PRO A 74 0.34 -21.05 2.42
N PRO A 75 1.49 -21.69 2.68
CA PRO A 75 2.60 -21.71 1.74
C PRO A 75 2.16 -22.16 0.34
N PRO A 76 2.48 -21.39 -0.72
CA PRO A 76 2.18 -21.78 -2.10
C PRO A 76 2.81 -23.11 -2.49
N THR A 77 2.03 -23.97 -3.15
CA THR A 77 2.49 -25.29 -3.62
C THR A 77 2.78 -25.33 -5.12
N ASN A 78 2.61 -24.22 -5.83
CA ASN A 78 2.86 -24.13 -7.27
C ASN A 78 3.17 -22.68 -7.70
N VAL A 79 3.66 -22.53 -8.92
CA VAL A 79 4.02 -21.24 -9.54
C VAL A 79 2.86 -20.23 -9.55
N LYS A 80 1.61 -20.70 -9.76
CA LYS A 80 0.43 -19.83 -9.76
C LYS A 80 0.19 -19.25 -8.36
N GLY A 81 0.34 -20.06 -7.32
CA GLY A 81 0.24 -19.62 -5.92
C GLY A 81 1.32 -18.61 -5.55
N ILE A 82 2.56 -18.80 -6.02
CA ILE A 82 3.64 -17.81 -5.82
C ILE A 82 3.27 -16.47 -6.44
N ARG A 83 2.83 -16.46 -7.71
CA ARG A 83 2.43 -15.23 -8.41
C ARG A 83 1.29 -14.53 -7.68
N GLN A 84 0.31 -15.29 -7.20
CA GLN A 84 -0.80 -14.74 -6.42
C GLN A 84 -0.31 -14.10 -5.12
N PHE A 85 0.51 -14.82 -4.34
CA PHE A 85 1.05 -14.30 -3.09
C PHE A 85 1.91 -13.04 -3.31
N LEU A 86 2.85 -13.08 -4.26
CA LEU A 86 3.69 -11.93 -4.58
C LEU A 86 2.89 -10.76 -5.15
N GLY A 87 1.78 -11.02 -5.85
CA GLY A 87 0.84 -9.98 -6.26
C GLY A 87 0.19 -9.27 -5.06
N HIS A 88 -0.26 -10.04 -4.06
CA HIS A 88 -0.84 -9.49 -2.84
C HIS A 88 0.19 -8.76 -1.98
N ALA A 89 1.35 -9.37 -1.71
CA ALA A 89 2.41 -8.75 -0.91
C ALA A 89 3.04 -7.54 -1.64
N GLY A 90 3.19 -7.64 -2.96
CA GLY A 90 3.75 -6.60 -3.81
C GLY A 90 2.90 -5.32 -3.87
N PHE A 91 1.58 -5.43 -3.69
CA PHE A 91 0.70 -4.27 -3.54
C PHE A 91 1.13 -3.38 -2.35
N TYR A 92 1.61 -4.00 -1.27
CA TYR A 92 2.08 -3.33 -0.05
C TYR A 92 3.60 -3.17 -0.01
N ARG A 93 4.33 -3.38 -1.11
CA ARG A 93 5.81 -3.32 -1.15
C ARG A 93 6.40 -2.03 -0.57
N ARG A 94 5.68 -0.90 -0.68
CA ARG A 94 6.12 0.42 -0.20
C ARG A 94 6.30 0.47 1.33
N PHE A 95 5.67 -0.46 2.04
CA PHE A 95 5.72 -0.57 3.50
C PHE A 95 6.81 -1.55 3.97
N ILE A 96 7.42 -2.29 3.05
CA ILE A 96 8.36 -3.38 3.37
C ILE A 96 9.75 -2.97 2.89
N LYS A 97 10.64 -2.68 3.84
CA LYS A 97 12.05 -2.40 3.54
C LYS A 97 12.69 -3.62 2.89
N ASP A 98 13.51 -3.40 1.87
CA ASP A 98 14.25 -4.45 1.17
C ASP A 98 13.34 -5.57 0.57
N PHE A 99 12.08 -5.25 0.23
CA PHE A 99 11.12 -6.21 -0.33
C PHE A 99 11.70 -7.09 -1.45
N SER A 100 12.45 -6.50 -2.39
CA SER A 100 13.08 -7.23 -3.49
C SER A 100 14.12 -8.26 -3.01
N LYS A 101 14.88 -7.96 -1.94
CA LYS A 101 15.85 -8.90 -1.36
C LYS A 101 15.13 -10.05 -0.66
N ILE A 102 14.08 -9.74 0.12
CA ILE A 102 13.30 -10.74 0.88
C ILE A 102 12.53 -11.65 -0.08
N SER A 103 11.89 -11.09 -1.10
CA SER A 103 11.08 -11.86 -2.08
C SER A 103 11.92 -12.66 -3.08
N LYS A 104 13.24 -12.47 -3.13
CA LYS A 104 14.11 -13.08 -4.14
C LYS A 104 13.97 -14.61 -4.25
N PRO A 105 14.01 -15.40 -3.15
CA PRO A 105 13.84 -16.86 -3.24
C PRO A 105 12.50 -17.28 -3.86
N LEU A 106 11.43 -16.51 -3.60
CA LEU A 106 10.12 -16.75 -4.20
C LEU A 106 10.10 -16.39 -5.70
N CYS A 107 10.79 -15.32 -6.09
CA CYS A 107 10.92 -14.93 -7.49
C CYS A 107 11.74 -15.94 -8.32
N GLU A 108 12.74 -16.60 -7.72
CA GLU A 108 13.53 -17.66 -8.36
C GLU A 108 12.65 -18.85 -8.79
N LEU A 109 11.59 -19.16 -8.02
CA LEU A 109 10.59 -20.18 -8.37
C LEU A 109 9.69 -19.78 -9.57
N LEU A 110 9.74 -18.52 -10.01
CA LEU A 110 8.99 -18.04 -11.17
C LEU A 110 9.79 -18.08 -12.48
N VAL A 111 11.09 -18.34 -12.40
CA VAL A 111 11.98 -18.40 -13.57
C VAL A 111 11.54 -19.54 -14.49
N LYS A 112 11.56 -19.28 -15.80
CA LYS A 112 11.19 -20.27 -16.81
C LYS A 112 12.08 -21.51 -16.66
N ASP A 113 11.47 -22.70 -16.75
CA ASP A 113 12.12 -24.01 -16.64
C ASP A 113 12.78 -24.32 -15.28
N ALA A 114 12.58 -23.47 -14.26
CA ALA A 114 13.00 -23.76 -12.90
C ALA A 114 12.16 -24.89 -12.30
N LYS A 115 12.82 -25.83 -11.60
CA LYS A 115 12.12 -26.84 -10.80
C LYS A 115 11.47 -26.15 -9.61
N PHE A 116 10.18 -26.41 -9.39
CA PHE A 116 9.48 -25.92 -8.21
C PHE A 116 9.96 -26.72 -6.99
N VAL A 117 10.88 -26.15 -6.22
CA VAL A 117 11.39 -26.72 -4.97
C VAL A 117 11.19 -25.69 -3.87
N TRP A 118 10.20 -25.93 -3.02
CA TRP A 118 9.97 -25.08 -1.85
C TRP A 118 10.95 -25.48 -0.75
N ASP A 119 12.02 -24.71 -0.60
CA ASP A 119 13.07 -24.93 0.39
C ASP A 119 12.90 -24.04 1.63
N GLU A 120 13.81 -24.18 2.61
CA GLU A 120 13.79 -23.37 3.83
C GLU A 120 13.93 -21.86 3.56
N LYS A 121 14.63 -21.47 2.49
CA LYS A 121 14.77 -20.06 2.09
C LYS A 121 13.43 -19.51 1.62
N CYS A 122 12.70 -20.26 0.80
CA CYS A 122 11.35 -19.89 0.37
C CYS A 122 10.41 -19.77 1.57
N GLN A 123 10.45 -20.73 2.50
CA GLN A 123 9.63 -20.70 3.71
C GLN A 123 9.94 -19.48 4.58
N LYS A 124 11.23 -19.18 4.79
CA LYS A 124 11.66 -18.01 5.55
C LYS A 124 11.20 -16.72 4.90
N SER A 125 11.43 -16.55 3.59
CA SER A 125 10.98 -15.38 2.84
C SER A 125 9.46 -15.19 2.89
N PHE A 126 8.69 -16.28 2.82
CA PHE A 126 7.24 -16.24 2.91
C PHE A 126 6.75 -15.73 4.26
N GLU A 127 7.27 -16.28 5.37
CA GLU A 127 6.87 -15.83 6.71
C GLU A 127 7.39 -14.43 7.05
N GLU A 128 8.59 -14.08 6.59
CA GLU A 128 9.16 -12.75 6.79
C GLU A 128 8.31 -11.67 6.07
N LEU A 129 7.88 -11.92 4.84
CA LEU A 129 6.95 -11.02 4.14
C LEU A 129 5.61 -10.87 4.87
N LYS A 130 5.06 -11.96 5.41
CA LYS A 130 3.82 -11.92 6.21
C LYS A 130 4.01 -11.10 7.49
N GLN A 131 5.14 -11.25 8.17
CA GLN A 131 5.47 -10.48 9.37
C GLN A 131 5.63 -8.98 9.08
N PHE A 132 6.25 -8.61 7.96
CA PHE A 132 6.36 -7.20 7.59
C PHE A 132 5.00 -6.57 7.22
N LEU A 133 4.06 -7.35 6.68
CA LEU A 133 2.71 -6.86 6.42
C LEU A 133 1.93 -6.57 7.72
N THR A 134 2.17 -7.31 8.80
CA THR A 134 1.51 -7.06 10.10
C THR A 134 2.14 -5.92 10.89
N THR A 135 3.43 -5.65 10.65
CA THR A 135 4.21 -4.58 11.32
C THR A 135 4.43 -3.36 10.43
N ALA A 136 3.74 -3.31 9.29
CA ALA A 136 3.89 -2.27 8.27
C ALA A 136 3.76 -0.86 8.89
N PRO A 137 4.75 0.04 8.68
CA PRO A 137 4.72 1.38 9.24
C PRO A 137 3.68 2.26 8.54
N ILE A 138 3.26 3.34 9.20
CA ILE A 138 2.41 4.37 8.58
C ILE A 138 3.27 5.18 7.60
N VAL A 139 2.89 5.22 6.32
CA VAL A 139 3.56 6.07 5.32
C VAL A 139 2.92 7.45 5.36
N ARG A 140 3.68 8.44 5.84
CA ARG A 140 3.21 9.83 5.88
C ARG A 140 3.13 10.44 4.48
N ALA A 141 2.09 11.24 4.26
CA ALA A 141 1.94 11.99 3.01
C ALA A 141 3.18 12.89 2.76
N PRO A 142 3.58 13.06 1.48
CA PRO A 142 4.65 13.99 1.14
C PRO A 142 4.27 15.42 1.52
N ASN A 143 5.24 16.18 2.03
CA ASN A 143 5.07 17.61 2.31
C ASN A 143 5.82 18.32 1.19
N TRP A 144 5.08 18.85 0.24
CA TRP A 144 5.62 19.49 -0.96
C TRP A 144 6.38 20.80 -0.67
N LYS A 145 6.32 21.32 0.57
CA LYS A 145 7.07 22.50 1.00
C LYS A 145 8.50 22.20 1.43
N LEU A 146 8.87 20.92 1.59
CA LEU A 146 10.19 20.50 2.04
C LEU A 146 10.95 19.80 0.91
N PRO A 147 12.29 19.87 0.89
CA PRO A 147 13.08 19.10 -0.06
C PRO A 147 12.89 17.60 0.18
N PHE A 148 12.93 16.84 -0.91
CA PHE A 148 12.92 15.37 -0.88
C PHE A 148 14.35 14.86 -1.00
N GLU A 149 14.65 13.77 -0.30
CA GLU A 149 15.91 13.05 -0.44
C GLU A 149 15.65 11.65 -1.00
N VAL A 150 16.48 11.24 -1.96
CA VAL A 150 16.44 9.88 -2.49
C VAL A 150 17.69 9.16 -2.00
N MET A 151 17.51 8.21 -1.09
CA MET A 151 18.58 7.32 -0.65
C MET A 151 18.57 6.09 -1.56
N CYS A 152 19.68 5.84 -2.25
CA CYS A 152 19.83 4.70 -3.15
C CYS A 152 20.91 3.75 -2.63
N ASP A 153 20.67 2.45 -2.77
CA ASP A 153 21.65 1.40 -2.55
C ASP A 153 21.55 0.38 -3.68
N ALA A 154 22.69 -0.16 -4.10
CA ALA A 154 22.78 -1.13 -5.18
C ALA A 154 23.82 -2.20 -4.87
N SER A 155 23.50 -3.42 -5.26
CA SER A 155 24.37 -4.59 -5.18
C SER A 155 24.19 -5.44 -6.43
N ASP A 156 25.07 -6.40 -6.65
CA ASP A 156 24.97 -7.37 -7.75
C ASP A 156 23.64 -8.16 -7.76
N LEU A 157 22.90 -8.14 -6.64
CA LEU A 157 21.67 -8.90 -6.46
C LEU A 157 20.39 -8.05 -6.53
N ALA A 158 20.47 -6.76 -6.19
CA ALA A 158 19.30 -5.91 -6.06
C ALA A 158 19.66 -4.42 -6.05
N MET A 159 18.74 -3.60 -6.55
CA MET A 159 18.72 -2.15 -6.36
C MET A 159 17.55 -1.76 -5.46
N GLY A 160 17.78 -0.79 -4.58
CA GLY A 160 16.79 -0.22 -3.68
C GLY A 160 16.88 1.30 -3.68
N ALA A 161 15.72 1.95 -3.61
CA ALA A 161 15.64 3.38 -3.40
C ALA A 161 14.54 3.68 -2.37
N VAL A 162 14.81 4.62 -1.47
CA VAL A 162 13.82 5.13 -0.52
C VAL A 162 13.74 6.64 -0.70
N LEU A 163 12.52 7.13 -0.92
CA LEU A 163 12.23 8.56 -0.89
C LEU A 163 11.98 8.97 0.56
N GLY A 164 12.94 9.70 1.14
CA GLY A 164 12.91 10.18 2.51
C GLY A 164 12.68 11.69 2.60
N LYS A 165 12.53 12.15 3.85
CA LYS A 165 12.64 13.57 4.22
C LYS A 165 13.65 13.65 5.35
N GLU A 166 14.47 14.70 5.36
CA GLU A 166 15.31 14.99 6.51
C GLU A 166 14.42 15.34 7.71
N LYS A 167 14.49 14.55 8.78
CA LYS A 167 14.14 15.05 10.11
C LYS A 167 15.41 15.76 10.60
N MET A 168 15.37 17.09 10.74
CA MET A 168 16.29 17.75 11.67
C MET A 168 15.89 17.36 13.10
N GLU A 169 16.22 16.15 13.52
CA GLU A 169 16.31 15.74 14.91
C GLU A 169 17.64 14.99 15.05
N SER A 170 18.67 15.73 15.45
CA SER A 170 19.94 15.18 15.91
C SER A 170 19.68 14.09 16.95
N PRO A 171 20.31 12.91 16.85
CA PRO A 171 20.37 12.00 17.99
C PRO A 171 21.22 12.67 19.07
N MET A 172 20.60 12.97 20.22
CA MET A 172 21.33 13.02 21.49
C MET A 172 21.56 11.59 21.96
#